data_AF-A0AAQ3MH61-F1
#
_entry.id   AF-A0AAQ3MH61-F1
#
_cell.length_a   1.000
_cell.length_b   1.000
_cell.length_c   1.000
_cell.angle_alpha   90.00
_cell.angle_beta   90.00
_cell.angle_gamma   90.00
#
_symmetry.space_group_name_H-M   'P 1'
#
loop_
_entity.id
_entity.type
_entity.pdbx_description
1 polymer ?
#
loop_
_entity_poly.entity_id
_entity_poly.type
_entity_poly.pdbx_seq_one_letter_code
_entity_poly.pdbx_strand_id
1 'polypeptide(L)'
;MSNPAPTVVVLLPLLILSAPLLNTLYIKMLSFAITIPVVPVITINKCKQRHLQRLRQRVSASIHHDSLRVLEWDKLCDVVASFATTSLGRQALKDQLWSLNQTFEESLALLEETNAAVEMHKHGTLRLHLGHLDAMLVKTAIQHARRSTPVSGNEARAIVTLLQCAEILQGDLKAAIKEDKDWHGRFMPLTELILEFVINRSLIKVIEQVVDEDGSIKDSAASRRKFGDMGMQKNRTGYPVLV
;
A
#
# COMPACT_ATOMS: atom_id res chain seq x y z
N MET A 1 -22.53 -3.88 -33.00
CA MET A 1 -23.01 -4.13 -31.63
C MET A 1 -22.25 -5.35 -31.12
N SER A 2 -21.21 -5.13 -30.32
CA SER A 2 -20.23 -6.15 -29.92
C SER A 2 -20.35 -6.44 -28.43
N ASN A 3 -20.45 -7.72 -28.08
CA ASN A 3 -20.67 -8.25 -26.73
C ASN A 3 -19.56 -7.88 -25.74
N PRO A 4 -19.88 -7.64 -24.45
CA PRO A 4 -18.88 -7.42 -23.41
C PRO A 4 -18.19 -8.74 -23.00
N ALA A 5 -16.88 -8.66 -22.76
CA ALA A 5 -16.03 -9.73 -22.29
C ALA A 5 -16.44 -10.25 -20.88
N PRO A 6 -16.23 -11.55 -20.57
CA PRO A 6 -16.75 -12.15 -19.34
C PRO A 6 -15.97 -11.73 -18.09
N THR A 7 -16.65 -10.89 -17.31
CA THR A 7 -16.43 -10.44 -15.94
C THR A 7 -16.29 -11.63 -14.97
N VAL A 8 -15.12 -11.85 -14.36
CA VAL A 8 -14.89 -12.94 -13.39
C VAL A 8 -15.27 -12.51 -11.99
N VAL A 9 -16.44 -12.94 -11.50
CA VAL A 9 -16.84 -12.78 -10.10
C VAL A 9 -16.02 -13.74 -9.24
N VAL A 10 -15.01 -13.22 -8.55
CA VAL A 10 -14.33 -13.93 -7.45
C VAL A 10 -14.98 -13.52 -6.15
N LEU A 11 -16.05 -14.23 -5.76
CA LEU A 11 -16.70 -14.09 -4.47
C LEU A 11 -15.97 -15.00 -3.44
N LEU A 12 -15.10 -14.37 -2.64
CA LEU A 12 -14.61 -14.75 -1.29
C LEU A 12 -13.90 -16.12 -1.08
N PRO A 13 -12.82 -16.16 -0.28
CA PRO A 13 -12.71 -15.50 1.03
C PRO A 13 -11.59 -14.46 1.10
N LEU A 14 -11.97 -13.18 1.01
CA LEU A 14 -11.16 -12.04 1.46
C LEU A 14 -11.51 -11.63 2.91
N LEU A 15 -12.32 -12.40 3.62
CA LEU A 15 -12.80 -12.12 4.97
C LEU A 15 -11.80 -12.42 6.10
N ILE A 16 -10.54 -12.76 5.79
CA ILE A 16 -9.50 -13.02 6.81
C ILE A 16 -8.49 -11.86 6.93
N LEU A 17 -8.62 -10.79 6.14
CA LEU A 17 -7.73 -9.62 6.23
C LEU A 17 -8.24 -8.48 7.14
N SER A 18 -9.29 -8.70 7.92
CA SER A 18 -9.87 -7.69 8.82
C SER A 18 -9.96 -8.22 10.25
N ALA A 19 -8.90 -8.10 11.06
CA ALA A 19 -9.08 -8.26 12.52
C ALA A 19 -8.06 -7.57 13.46
N PRO A 20 -6.75 -7.40 13.20
CA PRO A 20 -5.90 -6.77 14.22
C PRO A 20 -5.62 -5.27 14.01
N LEU A 21 -5.75 -4.73 12.79
CA LEU A 21 -5.37 -3.32 12.52
C LEU A 21 -6.45 -2.30 12.91
N LEU A 22 -7.70 -2.70 13.15
CA LEU A 22 -8.74 -1.78 13.61
C LEU A 22 -8.72 -1.55 15.13
N ASN A 23 -8.26 -2.51 15.94
CA ASN A 23 -8.33 -2.39 17.40
C ASN A 23 -7.30 -1.40 17.96
N THR A 24 -6.11 -1.33 17.36
CA THR A 24 -5.04 -0.43 17.82
C THR A 24 -5.31 1.04 17.44
N LEU A 25 -5.97 1.28 16.30
CA LEU A 25 -6.43 2.62 15.90
C LEU A 25 -7.67 3.07 16.67
N TYR A 26 -8.61 2.17 16.98
CA TYR A 26 -9.83 2.51 17.72
C TYR A 26 -9.54 2.86 19.19
N ILE A 27 -8.58 2.18 19.84
CA ILE A 27 -8.19 2.45 21.23
C ILE A 27 -7.41 3.78 21.34
N LYS A 28 -6.55 4.12 20.36
CA LYS A 28 -5.89 5.44 20.32
C LYS A 28 -6.86 6.59 20.04
N MET A 29 -7.94 6.34 19.29
CA MET A 29 -8.99 7.34 19.02
C MET A 29 -9.93 7.56 20.22
N LEU A 30 -10.22 6.53 21.02
CA LEU A 30 -11.16 6.64 22.14
C LEU A 30 -10.54 7.26 23.41
N SER A 31 -9.22 7.22 23.57
CA SER A 31 -8.56 7.82 24.74
C SER A 31 -8.53 9.35 24.72
N PHE A 32 -8.92 10.00 23.62
CA PHE A 32 -8.88 11.45 23.47
C PHE A 32 -10.24 12.14 23.74
N ALA A 33 -11.29 11.38 24.07
CA ALA A 33 -12.67 11.87 23.91
C ALA A 33 -13.50 12.10 25.19
N ILE A 34 -12.93 12.06 26.41
CA ILE A 34 -13.73 12.39 27.61
C ILE A 34 -12.93 13.26 28.59
N THR A 35 -12.92 14.58 28.32
CA THR A 35 -12.83 15.59 29.38
C THR A 35 -13.80 16.72 29.02
N ILE A 36 -14.90 16.81 29.76
CA ILE A 36 -15.92 17.86 29.64
C ILE A 36 -15.29 19.21 30.02
N PRO A 37 -15.26 20.23 29.14
CA PRO A 37 -14.99 21.57 29.59
C PRO A 37 -16.30 22.23 30.02
N VAL A 38 -16.38 22.53 31.32
CA VAL A 38 -17.24 23.58 31.86
C VAL A 38 -17.04 24.85 31.01
N VAL A 39 -18.15 25.38 30.51
CA VAL A 39 -18.22 26.62 29.72
C VAL A 39 -17.64 27.79 30.52
N PRO A 40 -16.73 28.60 29.95
CA PRO A 40 -16.53 29.96 30.42
C PRO A 40 -17.03 30.97 29.40
N VAL A 41 -17.83 31.89 29.94
CA VAL A 41 -18.22 33.21 29.46
C VAL A 41 -17.24 33.81 28.43
N ILE A 42 -17.80 34.23 27.28
CA ILE A 42 -17.09 34.82 26.15
C ILE A 42 -16.49 36.17 26.57
N THR A 43 -15.18 36.22 26.79
CA THR A 43 -14.41 37.47 26.89
C THR A 43 -14.00 37.93 25.48
N ILE A 44 -14.46 39.12 25.08
CA ILE A 44 -14.37 39.72 23.74
C ILE A 44 -12.92 39.93 23.22
N ASN A 45 -11.89 39.79 24.07
CA ASN A 45 -10.48 39.90 23.68
C ASN A 45 -9.89 38.66 22.97
N LYS A 46 -10.51 37.48 23.08
CA LYS A 46 -9.99 36.25 22.43
C LYS A 46 -10.21 36.24 20.91
N CYS A 47 -11.19 36.97 20.39
CA CYS A 47 -11.49 36.97 18.94
C CYS A 47 -10.42 37.72 18.13
N LYS A 48 -9.98 38.90 18.60
CA LYS A 48 -8.88 39.67 17.98
C LYS A 48 -7.55 38.91 18.01
N GLN A 49 -7.23 38.23 19.11
CA GLN A 49 -6.02 37.41 19.22
C GLN A 49 -6.02 36.21 18.26
N ARG A 50 -7.14 35.49 18.12
CA ARG A 50 -7.28 34.39 17.15
C ARG A 50 -7.16 34.89 15.71
N HIS A 51 -7.71 36.07 15.40
CA HIS A 51 -7.63 36.64 14.06
C HIS A 51 -6.20 37.04 13.70
N LEU A 52 -5.48 37.68 14.62
CA LEU A 52 -4.05 38.03 14.44
C LEU A 52 -3.15 36.80 14.34
N GLN A 53 -3.40 35.74 15.12
CA GLN A 53 -2.67 34.47 14.98
C GLN A 53 -2.90 33.83 13.61
N ARG A 54 -4.14 33.83 13.10
CA ARG A 54 -4.45 33.30 11.75
C ARG A 54 -3.80 34.12 10.64
N LEU A 55 -3.81 35.44 10.74
CA LEU A 55 -3.12 36.31 9.78
C LEU A 55 -1.61 36.09 9.80
N ARG A 56 -1.02 35.97 11.00
CA ARG A 56 0.42 35.67 11.16
C ARG A 56 0.79 34.30 10.57
N GLN A 57 -0.03 33.27 10.81
CA GLN A 57 0.16 31.96 10.20
C GLN A 57 0.05 32.01 8.68
N ARG A 58 -0.89 32.77 8.12
CA ARG A 58 -1.02 32.95 6.66
C ARG A 58 0.16 33.68 6.05
N VAL A 59 0.64 34.75 6.69
CA VAL A 59 1.83 35.48 6.22
C VAL A 59 3.06 34.58 6.29
N SER A 60 3.24 33.82 7.38
CA SER A 60 4.33 32.85 7.50
C SER A 60 4.26 31.78 6.41
N ALA A 61 3.08 31.20 6.19
CA ALA A 61 2.87 30.19 5.14
C ALA A 61 3.13 30.77 3.73
N SER A 62 2.73 32.02 3.48
CA SER A 62 3.01 32.73 2.23
C SER A 62 4.51 32.92 2.00
N ILE A 63 5.24 33.38 3.03
CA ILE A 63 6.69 33.59 2.92
C ILE A 63 7.43 32.27 2.71
N HIS A 64 7.02 31.20 3.39
CA HIS A 64 7.58 29.87 3.18
C HIS A 64 7.34 29.39 1.74
N HIS A 65 6.12 29.54 1.23
CA HIS A 65 5.81 29.13 -0.13
C HIS A 65 6.57 29.96 -1.17
N ASP A 66 6.65 31.28 -1.01
CA ASP A 66 7.41 32.16 -1.90
C ASP A 66 8.91 31.81 -1.89
N SER A 67 9.47 31.49 -0.72
CA SER A 67 10.86 31.05 -0.59
C SER A 67 11.09 29.72 -1.32
N LEU A 68 10.20 28.74 -1.15
CA LEU A 68 10.30 27.44 -1.83
C LEU A 68 10.17 27.59 -3.35
N ARG A 69 9.34 28.52 -3.82
CA ARG A 69 9.24 28.85 -5.24
C ARG A 69 10.56 29.41 -5.78
N VAL A 70 11.20 30.33 -5.06
CA VAL A 70 12.51 30.89 -5.45
C VAL A 70 13.61 29.83 -5.46
N LEU A 71 13.56 28.87 -4.53
CA LEU A 71 14.48 27.73 -4.48
C LEU A 71 14.16 26.64 -5.52
N GLU A 72 13.12 26.82 -6.33
CA GLU A 72 12.62 25.83 -7.28
C GLU A 72 12.35 24.47 -6.62
N TRP A 73 11.80 24.48 -5.40
CA TRP A 73 11.59 23.29 -4.57
C TRP A 73 10.81 22.19 -5.30
N ASP A 74 9.82 22.56 -6.12
CA ASP A 74 9.09 21.64 -7.01
C ASP A 74 10.03 20.81 -7.90
N LYS A 75 10.99 21.46 -8.56
CA LYS A 75 11.93 20.79 -9.46
C LYS A 75 12.91 19.91 -8.70
N LEU A 76 13.35 20.34 -7.53
CA LEU A 76 14.18 19.51 -6.65
C LEU A 76 13.42 18.24 -6.25
N CYS A 77 12.15 18.39 -5.84
CA CYS A 77 11.28 17.27 -5.51
C CYS A 77 11.10 16.33 -6.70
N ASP A 78 10.95 16.85 -7.92
CA ASP A 78 10.88 16.03 -9.14
C ASP A 78 12.14 15.22 -9.37
N VAL A 79 13.32 15.82 -9.22
CA VAL A 79 14.61 15.14 -9.37
C VAL A 79 14.80 14.07 -8.29
N VAL A 80 14.55 14.40 -7.02
CA VAL A 80 14.69 13.45 -5.91
C VAL A 80 13.69 12.29 -6.06
N ALA A 81 12.45 12.59 -6.45
CA ALA A 81 11.45 11.57 -6.72
C ALA A 81 11.86 10.65 -7.86
N SER A 82 12.57 11.13 -8.89
CA SER A 82 12.98 10.31 -10.03
C SER A 82 13.83 9.08 -9.66
N PHE A 83 14.50 9.09 -8.51
CA PHE A 83 15.26 7.95 -8.00
C PHE A 83 14.38 6.80 -7.49
N ALA A 84 13.11 7.05 -7.16
CA ALA A 84 12.23 5.97 -6.72
C ALA A 84 11.81 5.08 -7.91
N THR A 85 11.95 3.77 -7.72
CA THR A 85 11.78 2.77 -8.78
C THR A 85 10.34 2.54 -9.21
N THR A 86 9.35 2.93 -8.38
CA THR A 86 7.92 2.76 -8.67
C THR A 86 7.21 4.10 -8.77
N SER A 87 6.17 4.20 -9.61
CA SER A 87 5.36 5.41 -9.76
C SER A 87 4.69 5.86 -8.45
N LEU A 88 4.22 4.91 -7.64
CA LEU A 88 3.67 5.21 -6.32
C LEU A 88 4.74 5.70 -5.34
N GLY A 89 5.95 5.13 -5.39
CA GLY A 89 7.08 5.61 -4.59
C GLY A 89 7.47 7.04 -4.96
N ARG A 90 7.45 7.39 -6.25
CA ARG A 90 7.68 8.76 -6.71
C ARG A 90 6.64 9.73 -6.16
N GLN A 91 5.36 9.35 -6.21
CA GLN A 91 4.29 10.19 -5.68
C GLN A 91 4.41 10.35 -4.16
N ALA A 92 4.61 9.25 -3.43
CA ALA A 92 4.75 9.27 -1.98
C ALA A 92 5.94 10.14 -1.53
N LEU A 93 7.08 10.03 -2.22
CA LEU A 93 8.25 10.84 -1.90
C LEU A 93 8.01 12.34 -2.16
N LYS A 94 7.30 12.69 -3.23
CA LYS A 94 6.89 14.08 -3.46
C LYS A 94 5.97 14.59 -2.37
N ASP A 95 4.94 13.83 -2.02
CA ASP A 95 3.99 14.19 -0.97
C ASP A 95 4.71 14.38 0.38
N GLN A 96 5.71 13.54 0.67
CA GLN A 96 6.54 13.64 1.86
C GLN A 96 7.45 14.88 1.85
N LEU A 97 8.13 15.18 0.74
CA LEU A 97 8.99 16.36 0.59
C LEU A 97 8.19 17.68 0.65
N TRP A 98 6.92 17.65 0.27
CA TRP A 98 5.99 18.77 0.43
C TRP A 98 5.38 18.90 1.82
N SER A 99 5.57 17.90 2.69
CA SER A 99 5.13 17.95 4.08
C SER A 99 6.12 18.72 4.96
N LEU A 100 5.96 20.04 5.02
CA LEU A 100 6.86 20.97 5.73
C LEU A 100 6.61 21.05 7.25
N ASN A 101 5.57 20.37 7.75
CA ASN A 101 5.15 20.45 9.15
C ASN A 101 5.66 19.24 9.97
N GLN A 102 6.71 18.57 9.51
CA GLN A 102 7.31 17.45 10.22
C GLN A 102 7.94 17.91 11.54
N THR A 103 7.77 17.11 12.58
CA THR A 103 8.42 17.27 13.87
C THR A 103 9.87 16.80 13.79
N PHE A 104 10.67 17.23 14.78
CA PHE A 104 12.05 16.77 14.91
C PHE A 104 12.14 15.24 15.08
N GLU A 105 11.22 14.66 15.85
CA GLU A 105 11.16 13.21 16.10
C GLU A 105 10.84 12.43 14.82
N GLU A 106 9.87 12.89 14.03
CA GLU A 106 9.55 12.30 12.72
C GLU A 106 10.74 12.40 11.76
N SER A 107 11.47 13.52 11.78
CA SER A 107 12.66 13.70 10.94
C SER A 107 13.80 12.75 11.35
N LEU A 108 13.97 12.51 12.65
CA LEU A 108 14.97 11.58 13.17
C LEU A 108 14.62 10.13 12.80
N ALA A 109 13.35 9.74 12.91
CA ALA A 109 12.88 8.42 12.50
C ALA A 109 13.13 8.17 10.99
N LEU A 110 12.86 9.15 10.14
CA LEU A 110 13.15 9.07 8.70
C LEU A 110 14.65 8.95 8.41
N LEU A 111 15.49 9.62 9.19
CA LEU A 111 16.95 9.50 9.09
C LEU A 111 17.42 8.09 9.46
N GLU A 112 16.86 7.50 10.52
CA GLU A 112 17.15 6.13 10.93
C GLU A 112 16.73 5.11 9.84
N GLU A 113 15.53 5.25 9.27
CA GLU A 113 15.07 4.45 8.13
C GLU A 113 16.00 4.58 6.92
N THR A 114 16.44 5.81 6.61
CA THR A 114 17.36 6.07 5.49
C THR A 114 18.73 5.43 5.73
N ASN A 115 19.26 5.54 6.96
CA ASN A 115 20.53 4.92 7.32
C ASN A 115 20.47 3.40 7.22
N ALA A 116 19.37 2.79 7.68
CA ALA A 116 19.13 1.36 7.53
C ALA A 116 19.10 0.95 6.05
N ALA A 117 18.39 1.70 5.19
CA ALA A 117 18.34 1.44 3.75
C ALA A 117 19.74 1.51 3.10
N VAL A 118 20.57 2.46 3.53
CA VAL A 118 21.96 2.59 3.07
C VAL A 118 22.80 1.39 3.50
N GLU A 119 22.70 0.93 4.74
CA GLU A 119 23.41 -0.27 5.21
C GLU A 119 22.95 -1.53 4.46
N MET A 120 21.65 -1.70 4.23
CA MET A 120 21.10 -2.80 3.41
C MET A 120 21.64 -2.76 1.97
N HIS A 121 21.76 -1.57 1.38
CA HIS A 121 22.33 -1.41 0.05
C HIS A 121 23.83 -1.74 0.01
N LYS A 122 24.61 -1.29 1.00
CA LYS A 122 26.05 -1.59 1.13
C LYS A 122 26.32 -3.09 1.29
N HIS A 123 25.46 -3.80 2.01
CA HIS A 123 25.55 -5.25 2.17
C HIS A 123 25.42 -5.99 0.82
N GLY A 124 24.70 -5.44 -0.15
CA GLY A 124 24.66 -5.92 -1.53
C GLY A 124 23.71 -7.10 -1.78
N THR A 125 23.42 -7.93 -0.78
CA THR A 125 22.48 -9.06 -0.88
C THR A 125 21.02 -8.62 -0.89
N LEU A 126 20.69 -7.50 -0.24
CA LEU A 126 19.32 -7.00 -0.10
C LEU A 126 18.95 -6.08 -1.27
N ARG A 127 18.66 -6.66 -2.43
CA ARG A 127 18.24 -5.89 -3.61
C ARG A 127 16.72 -5.82 -3.72
N LEU A 128 16.17 -4.68 -3.30
CA LEU A 128 14.78 -4.29 -3.54
C LEU A 128 14.56 -3.88 -5.01
N HIS A 129 14.52 -4.84 -5.94
CA HIS A 129 14.29 -4.53 -7.35
C HIS A 129 12.80 -4.44 -7.69
N LEU A 130 12.12 -3.38 -7.24
CA LEU A 130 10.71 -3.12 -7.56
C LEU A 130 10.47 -2.48 -8.94
N GLY A 131 11.52 -2.24 -9.74
CA GLY A 131 11.39 -1.54 -11.03
C GLY A 131 10.54 -2.27 -12.08
N HIS A 132 10.36 -3.58 -11.95
CA HIS A 132 9.50 -4.38 -12.83
C HIS A 132 8.05 -4.48 -12.32
N LEU A 133 7.76 -3.92 -11.15
CA LEU A 133 6.43 -3.92 -10.55
C LEU A 133 5.58 -2.79 -11.13
N ASP A 134 4.46 -3.13 -11.75
CA ASP A 134 3.42 -2.14 -12.05
C ASP A 134 2.62 -1.81 -10.78
N ALA A 135 3.13 -0.84 -10.03
CA ALA A 135 2.52 -0.38 -8.78
C ALA A 135 1.11 0.22 -8.98
N MET A 136 0.77 0.69 -10.18
CA MET A 136 -0.57 1.20 -10.47
C MET A 136 -1.56 0.06 -10.64
N LEU A 137 -1.19 -1.01 -11.35
CA LEU A 137 -2.02 -2.22 -11.44
C LEU A 137 -2.23 -2.88 -10.08
N VAL A 138 -1.20 -2.90 -9.21
CA VAL A 138 -1.37 -3.35 -7.81
C VAL A 138 -2.43 -2.52 -7.09
N LYS A 139 -2.35 -1.19 -7.21
CA LYS A 139 -3.29 -0.27 -6.55
C LYS A 139 -4.72 -0.49 -7.04
N THR A 140 -4.92 -0.62 -8.35
CA THR A 140 -6.26 -0.87 -8.92
C THR A 140 -6.78 -2.26 -8.56
N ALA A 141 -5.93 -3.29 -8.57
CA ALA A 141 -6.27 -4.64 -8.13
C ALA A 141 -6.82 -4.66 -6.69
N ILE A 142 -6.13 -3.99 -5.76
CA ILE A 142 -6.55 -3.88 -4.36
C ILE A 142 -7.88 -3.12 -4.25
N GLN A 143 -8.05 -2.04 -5.01
CA GLN A 143 -9.30 -1.28 -5.03
C GLN A 143 -10.46 -2.11 -5.58
N HIS A 144 -10.24 -2.88 -6.64
CA HIS A 144 -11.24 -3.78 -7.20
C HIS A 144 -11.64 -4.87 -6.21
N ALA A 145 -10.65 -5.54 -5.61
CA ALA A 145 -10.88 -6.56 -4.58
C ALA A 145 -11.70 -6.01 -3.39
N ARG A 146 -11.37 -4.80 -2.90
CA ARG A 146 -12.09 -4.15 -1.79
C ARG A 146 -13.54 -3.79 -2.13
N ARG A 147 -13.81 -3.46 -3.39
CA ARG A 147 -15.15 -3.14 -3.90
C ARG A 147 -15.92 -4.38 -4.36
N SER A 148 -15.34 -5.56 -4.20
CA SER A 148 -15.87 -6.82 -4.73
C SER A 148 -16.13 -6.77 -6.24
N THR A 149 -15.37 -5.95 -6.95
CA THR A 149 -15.38 -5.93 -8.42
C THR A 149 -14.30 -6.86 -8.95
N PRO A 150 -14.47 -7.43 -10.15
CA PRO A 150 -13.49 -8.34 -10.73
C PRO A 150 -12.12 -7.73 -10.91
N VAL A 151 -11.12 -8.54 -10.58
CA VAL A 151 -9.70 -8.24 -10.81
C VAL A 151 -9.33 -8.82 -12.17
N SER A 152 -8.74 -8.01 -13.05
CA SER A 152 -8.26 -8.46 -14.36
C SER A 152 -7.03 -9.39 -14.24
N GLY A 153 -6.71 -10.14 -15.29
CA GLY A 153 -5.53 -11.01 -15.28
C GLY A 153 -4.22 -10.24 -15.09
N ASN A 154 -4.06 -9.08 -15.76
CA ASN A 154 -2.90 -8.19 -15.56
C ASN A 154 -2.77 -7.69 -14.12
N GLU A 155 -3.90 -7.30 -13.52
CA GLU A 155 -3.94 -6.89 -12.11
C GLU A 155 -3.58 -8.04 -11.17
N ALA A 156 -4.09 -9.25 -11.44
CA ALA A 156 -3.75 -10.43 -10.66
C ALA A 156 -2.25 -10.77 -10.78
N ARG A 157 -1.67 -10.67 -11.98
CA ARG A 157 -0.23 -10.83 -12.21
C ARG A 157 0.61 -9.81 -11.47
N ALA A 158 0.21 -8.54 -11.47
CA ALA A 158 0.89 -7.49 -10.70
C ALA A 158 0.90 -7.81 -9.19
N ILE A 159 -0.18 -8.38 -8.65
CA ILE A 159 -0.22 -8.85 -7.25
C ILE A 159 0.73 -10.03 -7.01
N VAL A 160 0.80 -11.00 -7.93
CA VAL A 160 1.77 -12.10 -7.83
C VAL A 160 3.20 -11.57 -7.78
N THR A 161 3.56 -10.66 -8.70
CA THR A 161 4.87 -10.03 -8.75
C THR A 161 5.21 -9.30 -7.45
N LEU A 162 4.25 -8.54 -6.88
CA LEU A 162 4.45 -7.87 -5.58
C LEU A 162 4.76 -8.87 -4.46
N LEU A 163 3.96 -9.94 -4.37
CA LEU A 163 4.11 -10.95 -3.31
C LEU A 163 5.43 -11.73 -3.44
N GLN A 164 5.86 -12.02 -4.67
CA GLN A 164 7.16 -12.64 -4.93
C GLN A 164 8.33 -11.70 -4.59
N CYS A 165 8.23 -10.41 -4.90
CA CYS A 165 9.24 -9.42 -4.48
C CYS A 165 9.36 -9.36 -2.95
N ALA A 166 8.23 -9.35 -2.24
CA ALA A 166 8.21 -9.38 -0.79
C ALA A 166 8.82 -10.67 -0.22
N GLU A 167 8.57 -11.82 -0.85
CA GLU A 167 9.14 -13.10 -0.47
C GLU A 167 10.65 -13.15 -0.63
N ILE A 168 11.17 -12.69 -1.77
CA ILE A 168 12.60 -12.60 -2.04
C ILE A 168 13.27 -11.69 -0.99
N LEU A 169 12.72 -10.50 -0.78
CA LEU A 169 13.25 -9.55 0.20
C LEU A 169 13.30 -10.13 1.61
N GLN A 170 12.22 -10.77 2.07
CA GLN A 170 12.21 -11.41 3.38
C GLN A 170 13.22 -12.55 3.47
N GLY A 171 13.39 -13.32 2.38
CA GLY A 171 14.38 -14.39 2.28
C GLY A 171 15.81 -13.85 2.43
N ASP A 172 16.14 -12.82 1.65
CA ASP A 172 17.46 -12.17 1.64
C ASP A 172 17.78 -11.55 3.01
N LEU A 173 16.80 -10.90 3.65
CA LEU A 173 16.95 -10.33 4.99
C LEU A 173 17.24 -11.41 6.03
N LYS A 174 16.49 -12.51 6.00
CA LYS A 174 16.70 -13.64 6.91
C LYS A 174 18.05 -14.31 6.67
N ALA A 175 18.53 -14.34 5.42
CA ALA A 175 19.85 -14.87 5.10
C ALA A 175 20.95 -13.96 5.66
N ALA A 176 20.87 -12.65 5.44
CA ALA A 176 21.84 -11.68 5.96
C ALA A 176 21.95 -11.72 7.50
N ILE A 177 20.81 -11.76 8.20
CA ILE A 177 20.80 -11.85 9.68
C ILE A 177 21.40 -13.18 10.19
N LYS A 178 21.28 -14.26 9.41
CA LYS A 178 21.89 -15.56 9.76
C LYS A 178 23.40 -15.57 9.54
N GLU A 179 23.88 -14.82 8.55
CA GLU A 179 25.30 -14.67 8.25
C GLU A 179 26.03 -13.94 9.38
N ASP A 180 25.48 -12.81 9.82
CA ASP A 180 25.98 -12.05 10.97
C ASP A 180 24.80 -11.41 11.73
N LYS A 181 24.77 -11.63 13.05
CA LYS A 181 23.72 -11.11 13.93
C LYS A 181 23.77 -9.59 14.04
N ASP A 182 24.93 -8.97 13.79
CA ASP A 182 25.07 -7.52 13.82
C ASP A 182 24.23 -6.84 12.72
N TRP A 183 23.96 -7.53 11.60
CA TRP A 183 23.11 -7.01 10.53
C TRP A 183 21.69 -6.74 10.98
N HIS A 184 21.16 -7.52 11.93
CA HIS A 184 19.83 -7.29 12.47
C HIS A 184 19.71 -5.86 13.03
N GLY A 185 20.68 -5.43 13.86
CA GLY A 185 20.68 -4.11 14.47
C GLY A 185 20.91 -3.00 13.45
N ARG A 186 21.79 -3.22 12.46
CA ARG A 186 22.09 -2.21 11.42
C ARG A 186 20.94 -1.98 10.46
N PHE A 187 20.09 -2.97 10.24
CA PHE A 187 18.92 -2.87 9.35
C PHE A 187 17.65 -2.41 10.08
N MET A 188 17.68 -2.20 11.39
CA MET A 188 16.56 -1.55 12.09
C MET A 188 16.44 -0.08 11.65
N PRO A 189 15.21 0.44 11.47
CA PRO A 189 13.92 -0.22 11.76
C PRO A 189 13.34 -1.05 10.61
N LEU A 190 13.95 -1.07 9.43
CA LEU A 190 13.41 -1.74 8.24
C LEU A 190 13.26 -3.25 8.41
N THR A 191 14.09 -3.88 9.24
CA THR A 191 13.96 -5.31 9.60
C THR A 191 12.55 -5.64 10.09
N GLU A 192 12.01 -4.83 11.02
CA GLU A 192 10.69 -5.05 11.61
C GLU A 192 9.61 -4.94 10.53
N LEU A 193 9.63 -3.84 9.78
CA LEU A 193 8.69 -3.58 8.68
C LEU A 193 8.68 -4.72 7.64
N ILE A 194 9.85 -5.21 7.24
CA ILE A 194 9.96 -6.25 6.21
C ILE A 194 9.47 -7.60 6.73
N LEU A 195 9.81 -7.95 7.99
CA LEU A 195 9.38 -9.20 8.60
C LEU A 195 7.87 -9.25 8.86
N GLU A 196 7.21 -8.09 8.97
CA GLU A 196 5.76 -7.98 9.09
C GLU A 196 4.99 -8.26 7.79
N PHE A 197 5.65 -8.32 6.62
CA PHE A 197 4.93 -8.61 5.37
C PHE A 197 4.23 -9.97 5.42
N VAL A 198 2.91 -9.95 5.16
CA VAL A 198 2.08 -11.16 5.07
C VAL A 198 2.07 -11.66 3.63
N ILE A 199 2.79 -12.75 3.36
CA ILE A 199 2.89 -13.34 2.01
C ILE A 199 1.95 -14.55 1.91
N ASN A 200 0.89 -14.40 1.12
CA ASN A 200 -0.06 -15.49 0.87
C ASN A 200 0.39 -16.35 -0.32
N ARG A 201 1.19 -17.40 -0.04
CA ARG A 201 1.67 -18.36 -1.04
C ARG A 201 0.55 -19.13 -1.74
N SER A 202 -0.56 -19.37 -1.06
CA SER A 202 -1.72 -20.06 -1.65
C SER A 202 -2.38 -19.19 -2.72
N LEU A 203 -2.46 -17.88 -2.49
CA LEU A 203 -2.99 -16.93 -3.47
C LEU A 203 -2.12 -16.88 -4.73
N ILE A 204 -0.80 -16.86 -4.59
CA ILE A 204 0.15 -16.92 -5.72
C ILE A 204 -0.18 -18.14 -6.60
N LYS A 205 -0.23 -19.33 -5.98
CA LYS A 205 -0.52 -20.58 -6.71
C LYS A 205 -1.88 -20.57 -7.40
N VAL A 206 -2.91 -20.04 -6.75
CA VAL A 206 -4.26 -19.95 -7.34
C VAL A 206 -4.25 -19.05 -8.57
N ILE A 207 -3.59 -17.89 -8.50
CA ILE A 207 -3.49 -16.98 -9.63
C ILE A 207 -2.68 -17.63 -10.76
N GLU A 208 -1.53 -18.21 -10.47
CA GLU A 208 -0.68 -18.88 -11.46
C GLU A 208 -1.36 -20.10 -12.11
N GLN A 209 -2.32 -20.74 -11.46
CA GLN A 209 -3.10 -21.83 -12.07
C GLN A 209 -4.16 -21.35 -13.06
N VAL A 210 -4.60 -20.10 -12.95
CA VAL A 210 -5.72 -19.55 -13.72
C VAL A 210 -5.28 -18.51 -14.74
N VAL A 211 -4.16 -17.83 -14.51
CA VAL A 211 -3.67 -16.71 -15.30
C VAL A 211 -2.26 -17.04 -15.82
N ASP A 212 -2.06 -16.83 -17.13
CA ASP A 212 -0.78 -16.95 -17.81
C ASP A 212 0.14 -15.76 -17.51
N GLU A 213 1.40 -15.89 -17.88
CA GLU A 213 2.44 -14.86 -17.66
C GLU A 213 2.12 -13.54 -18.36
N ASP A 214 1.39 -13.59 -19.49
CA ASP A 214 0.95 -12.42 -20.25
C ASP A 214 -0.36 -11.79 -19.72
N GLY A 215 -0.92 -12.34 -18.64
CA GLY A 215 -2.18 -11.89 -18.04
C GLY A 215 -3.45 -12.45 -18.69
N SER A 216 -3.33 -13.36 -19.66
CA SER A 216 -4.47 -14.08 -20.23
C SER A 216 -4.96 -15.22 -19.32
N ILE A 217 -6.18 -15.72 -19.51
CA ILE A 217 -6.74 -16.80 -18.70
C ILE A 217 -6.31 -18.14 -19.33
N LYS A 218 -5.71 -19.01 -18.53
CA LYS A 218 -5.27 -20.35 -18.94
C LYS A 218 -6.42 -21.20 -19.47
N ASP A 219 -6.18 -21.92 -20.56
CA ASP A 219 -7.14 -22.86 -21.17
C ASP A 219 -7.56 -23.99 -20.22
N SER A 220 -6.68 -24.37 -19.27
CA SER A 220 -6.96 -25.36 -18.21
C SER A 220 -7.99 -24.86 -17.18
N ALA A 221 -8.09 -23.54 -16.98
CA ALA A 221 -9.14 -22.93 -16.18
C ALA A 221 -10.44 -22.77 -16.98
N ALA A 222 -10.36 -22.47 -18.27
CA ALA A 222 -11.51 -22.37 -19.16
C ALA A 222 -12.24 -23.73 -19.34
N SER A 223 -11.50 -24.84 -19.37
CA SER A 223 -12.06 -26.19 -19.46
C SER A 223 -12.72 -26.66 -18.15
N ARG A 224 -12.29 -26.16 -16.98
CA ARG A 224 -12.98 -26.37 -15.70
C ARG A 224 -14.38 -25.72 -15.67
N ARG A 225 -14.60 -24.63 -16.43
CA ARG A 225 -15.93 -24.03 -16.61
C ARG A 225 -16.88 -24.91 -17.44
N LYS A 226 -16.35 -25.61 -18.46
CA LYS A 226 -17.16 -26.47 -19.33
C LYS A 226 -17.56 -27.79 -18.64
N PHE A 227 -16.78 -28.27 -17.68
CA PHE A 227 -17.09 -29.51 -16.96
C PHE A 227 -18.23 -29.35 -15.94
N GLY A 228 -18.40 -28.15 -15.36
CA GLY A 228 -19.55 -27.83 -14.50
C GLY A 228 -20.88 -27.74 -15.24
N ASP A 229 -20.85 -27.64 -16.57
CA ASP A 229 -22.03 -27.51 -17.45
C ASP A 229 -22.41 -28.84 -18.14
N MET A 230 -21.59 -29.90 -18.00
CA MET A 230 -21.87 -31.24 -18.54
C MET A 230 -22.51 -32.21 -17.51
N GLY A 231 -22.96 -31.70 -16.36
CA GLY A 231 -23.60 -32.48 -15.29
C GLY A 231 -25.12 -32.35 -15.21
N MET A 232 -25.79 -31.70 -16.16
CA MET A 232 -27.26 -31.56 -16.14
C MET A 232 -27.92 -32.72 -16.90
N GLN A 233 -28.14 -33.85 -16.21
CA GLN A 233 -29.18 -34.78 -16.63
C GLN A 233 -30.54 -34.07 -16.57
N LYS A 234 -31.15 -33.82 -17.73
CA LYS A 234 -32.54 -33.37 -17.87
C LYS A 234 -33.48 -34.39 -17.22
N ASN A 235 -34.04 -34.05 -16.07
CA ASN A 235 -35.28 -34.66 -15.60
C ASN A 235 -36.50 -33.89 -16.14
N ARG A 236 -37.57 -34.63 -16.43
CA ARG A 236 -38.76 -34.26 -17.23
C ARG A 236 -39.63 -33.09 -16.72
N THR A 237 -39.20 -32.29 -15.76
CA THR A 237 -40.01 -31.21 -15.18
C THR A 237 -39.35 -29.82 -15.13
N GLY A 238 -38.17 -29.64 -15.74
CA GLY A 238 -37.77 -28.32 -16.25
C GLY A 238 -37.52 -27.19 -15.23
N TYR A 239 -37.22 -27.47 -13.96
CA TYR A 239 -36.77 -26.45 -13.01
C TYR A 239 -35.50 -26.89 -12.27
N PRO A 240 -34.39 -26.12 -12.31
CA PRO A 240 -33.19 -26.41 -11.53
C PRO A 240 -33.40 -26.02 -10.05
N VAL A 241 -33.10 -26.95 -9.14
CA VAL A 241 -33.06 -26.75 -7.68
C VAL A 241 -31.59 -26.65 -7.27
N LEU A 242 -31.24 -25.63 -6.48
CA LEU A 242 -29.90 -25.38 -5.94
C LEU A 242 -29.66 -26.16 -4.64
N VAL A 243 -28.55 -26.88 -4.55
CA VAL A 243 -27.81 -27.17 -3.30
C VAL A 243 -26.40 -26.68 -3.50
#